data_AF-A7RVS9-F1
#
_entry.id   AF-A7RVS9-F1
#
_cell.length_a   1.000
_cell.length_b   1.000
_cell.length_c   1.000
_cell.angle_alpha   90.00
_cell.angle_beta   90.00
_cell.angle_gamma   90.00
#
_symmetry.space_group_name_H-M   'P 1'
#
loop_
_entity.id
_entity.type
_entity.pdbx_description
1 polymer ?
#
loop_
_entity_poly.entity_id
_entity_poly.type
_entity_poly.pdbx_seq_one_letter_code
_entity_poly.pdbx_strand_id
1 'polypeptide(L)'
;MGKGWGWSGGVESIKGVIIRVKLNNVNIPKANLTLESDNELRMIAKDASLHVSANWAYREQPWPHISDSGTCDISVGGLSLGMLFDISTDIPKKKSSMHVKNCNLNVGKLSVKFHGGASWLYNLFSKEIERELRSSLGDKVCKSAEQLIDSKANKALDALAGMIKGFEGGT
;
A
#
# COMPACT_ATOMS: atom_id res chain seq x y z
N MET A 1 14.21 27.88 11.15
CA MET A 1 14.99 26.61 11.20
C MET A 1 14.00 25.47 11.25
N GLY A 2 13.82 24.79 10.12
CA GLY A 2 12.81 23.74 9.94
C GLY A 2 13.28 22.36 10.39
N LYS A 3 12.30 21.54 10.79
CA LYS A 3 12.34 20.07 10.76
C LYS A 3 10.90 19.68 10.38
N GLY A 4 10.59 19.23 9.17
CA GLY A 4 11.26 18.20 8.39
C GLY A 4 10.63 16.85 8.73
N TRP A 5 9.34 16.69 8.44
CA TRP A 5 8.62 15.42 8.63
C TRP A 5 9.03 14.45 7.52
N GLY A 6 10.11 13.71 7.75
CA GLY A 6 10.53 12.61 6.88
C GLY A 6 9.75 11.35 7.22
N TRP A 7 8.77 11.01 6.38
CA TRP A 7 8.11 9.71 6.42
C TRP A 7 9.10 8.63 5.98
N SER A 8 9.55 7.80 6.91
CA SER A 8 10.33 6.60 6.63
C SER A 8 9.66 5.43 7.34
N GLY A 9 9.29 4.39 6.58
CA GLY A 9 8.51 3.24 7.04
C GLY A 9 9.26 2.38 8.07
N GLY A 10 9.23 2.80 9.33
CA GLY A 10 9.71 2.06 10.49
C GLY A 10 8.69 2.13 11.61
N VAL A 11 8.48 1.01 12.30
CA VAL A 11 7.61 0.88 13.47
C VAL A 11 7.98 1.96 14.49
N GLU A 12 7.11 2.96 14.69
CA GLU A 12 7.27 3.94 15.76
C GLU A 12 7.16 3.21 17.09
N SER A 13 8.30 3.03 17.76
CA SER A 13 8.36 2.45 19.09
C SER A 13 7.94 3.52 20.10
N ILE A 14 6.65 3.59 20.41
CA ILE A 14 6.20 4.23 21.65
C ILE A 14 6.85 3.44 22.79
N LYS A 15 7.52 4.13 23.73
CA LYS A 15 8.21 3.46 24.86
C LYS A 15 7.24 2.50 25.55
N GLY A 16 7.43 1.20 25.35
CA GLY A 16 6.60 0.15 25.95
C GLY A 16 5.70 -0.63 24.99
N VAL A 17 5.56 -0.27 23.70
CA VAL A 17 4.71 -1.00 22.72
C VAL A 17 5.57 -1.66 21.64
N ILE A 18 5.33 -2.95 21.39
CA ILE A 18 5.96 -3.75 20.33
C ILE A 18 4.85 -4.28 19.41
N ILE A 19 4.97 -4.02 18.11
CA ILE A 19 4.08 -4.57 17.08
C ILE A 19 4.94 -5.21 16.00
N ARG A 20 4.66 -6.48 15.67
CA ARG A 20 5.30 -7.21 14.59
C ARG A 20 4.24 -7.65 13.59
N VAL A 21 4.22 -7.02 12.43
CA VAL A 21 3.26 -7.29 11.36
C VAL A 21 3.87 -8.27 10.35
N LYS A 22 3.07 -9.23 9.89
CA LYS A 22 3.42 -10.20 8.86
C LYS A 22 2.34 -10.19 7.78
N LEU A 23 2.74 -10.07 6.53
CA LEU A 23 1.88 -10.30 5.39
C LEU A 23 1.88 -11.80 5.10
N ASN A 24 0.78 -12.49 5.40
CA ASN A 24 0.71 -13.94 5.34
C ASN A 24 0.41 -14.40 3.91
N ASN A 25 -0.54 -13.73 3.25
CA ASN A 25 -0.91 -14.05 1.89
C ASN A 25 -1.48 -12.82 1.16
N VAL A 26 -1.22 -12.77 -0.14
CA VAL A 26 -1.87 -11.86 -1.10
C VAL A 26 -2.27 -12.68 -2.31
N ASN A 27 -3.55 -12.63 -2.66
CA ASN A 27 -4.08 -13.27 -3.86
C ASN A 27 -4.71 -12.20 -4.75
N ILE A 28 -4.24 -12.11 -5.99
CA ILE A 28 -4.77 -11.22 -7.02
C ILE A 28 -5.13 -12.11 -8.20
N PRO A 29 -6.39 -12.58 -8.30
CA PRO A 29 -6.76 -13.60 -9.27
C PRO A 29 -6.76 -13.06 -10.70
N LYS A 30 -7.15 -11.79 -10.88
CA LYS A 30 -7.22 -11.14 -12.17
C LYS A 30 -6.83 -9.68 -12.09
N ALA A 31 -5.90 -9.30 -12.96
CA ALA A 31 -5.55 -7.92 -13.26
C ALA A 31 -5.62 -7.74 -14.78
N ASN A 32 -6.35 -6.71 -15.20
CA ASN A 32 -6.45 -6.31 -16.60
C ASN A 32 -5.77 -4.97 -16.79
N LEU A 33 -5.12 -4.80 -17.93
CA LEU A 33 -4.56 -3.54 -18.38
C LEU A 33 -5.16 -3.22 -19.75
N THR A 34 -5.70 -2.02 -19.92
CA THR A 34 -6.33 -1.56 -21.16
C THR A 34 -5.82 -0.17 -21.52
N LEU A 35 -5.71 0.10 -22.82
CA LEU A 35 -5.53 1.46 -23.33
C LEU A 35 -6.91 2.12 -23.35
N GLU A 36 -7.06 3.24 -22.65
CA GLU A 36 -8.31 4.04 -22.64
C GLU A 36 -8.30 5.09 -23.75
N SER A 37 -7.12 5.64 -24.01
CA SER A 37 -6.82 6.58 -25.09
C SER A 37 -5.36 6.44 -25.47
N ASP A 38 -4.90 7.22 -26.47
CA ASP A 38 -3.54 7.12 -27.00
C ASP A 38 -2.44 7.24 -25.93
N ASN A 39 -2.71 7.99 -24.86
CA ASN A 39 -1.75 8.27 -23.78
C ASN A 39 -2.23 7.81 -22.39
N GLU A 40 -3.36 7.11 -22.30
CA GLU A 40 -3.90 6.68 -21.00
C GLU A 40 -4.02 5.17 -20.89
N LEU A 41 -3.50 4.63 -19.79
CA LEU A 41 -3.62 3.22 -19.44
C LEU A 41 -4.51 3.06 -18.22
N ARG A 42 -5.50 2.17 -18.29
CA ARG A 42 -6.30 1.76 -17.15
C ARG A 42 -5.88 0.37 -16.68
N MET A 43 -5.58 0.25 -15.40
CA MET A 43 -5.43 -1.03 -14.73
C MET A 43 -6.62 -1.28 -13.81
N ILE A 44 -7.17 -2.49 -13.88
CA ILE A 44 -8.20 -2.96 -12.96
C ILE A 44 -7.78 -4.32 -12.41
N ALA A 45 -7.60 -4.40 -11.09
CA ALA A 45 -7.48 -5.67 -10.37
C ALA A 45 -8.76 -5.90 -9.56
N LYS A 46 -9.39 -7.07 -9.71
CA LYS A 46 -10.66 -7.41 -9.05
C LYS A 46 -10.51 -8.62 -8.16
N ASP A 47 -11.40 -8.69 -7.17
CA ASP A 47 -11.57 -9.81 -6.24
C ASP A 47 -10.28 -10.25 -5.55
N ALA A 48 -9.37 -9.29 -5.30
CA ALA A 48 -8.16 -9.57 -4.56
C ALA A 48 -8.47 -9.81 -3.07
N SER A 49 -7.60 -10.57 -2.43
CA SER A 49 -7.69 -10.87 -1.01
C SER A 49 -6.31 -10.84 -0.34
N LEU A 50 -6.32 -10.52 0.94
CA LEU A 50 -5.15 -10.21 1.74
C LEU A 50 -5.36 -10.81 3.14
N HIS A 51 -4.35 -11.48 3.66
CA HIS A 51 -4.32 -11.93 5.04
C HIS A 51 -3.04 -11.45 5.73
N VAL A 52 -3.21 -10.81 6.88
CA VAL A 52 -2.15 -10.23 7.70
C VAL A 52 -2.30 -10.73 9.12
N SER A 53 -1.21 -11.17 9.72
CA SER A 53 -1.14 -11.43 11.16
C SER A 53 -0.21 -10.42 11.82
N ALA A 54 -0.55 -9.96 13.01
CA ALA A 54 0.28 -9.09 13.81
C ALA A 54 0.42 -9.64 15.23
N ASN A 55 1.64 -9.66 15.76
CA ASN A 55 1.89 -9.90 17.18
C ASN A 55 2.04 -8.55 17.86
N TRP A 56 1.37 -8.35 18.98
CA TRP A 56 1.46 -7.13 19.76
C TRP A 56 1.76 -7.44 21.22
N ALA A 57 2.52 -6.56 21.85
CA ALA A 57 2.78 -6.58 23.28
C ALA A 57 2.97 -5.15 23.75
N TYR A 58 2.37 -4.79 24.87
CA TYR A 58 2.65 -3.50 25.51
C TYR A 58 2.93 -3.64 27.00
N ARG A 59 3.68 -2.69 27.55
CA ARG A 59 3.98 -2.57 28.98
C ARG A 59 4.13 -1.09 29.33
N GLU A 60 3.19 -0.57 30.10
CA GLU A 60 3.23 0.78 30.65
C GLU A 60 4.17 0.86 31.87
N GLN A 61 4.98 1.92 31.97
CA GLN A 61 5.89 2.21 33.10
C GLN A 61 6.05 3.71 33.40
N PRO A 62 6.09 4.15 34.68
CA PRO A 62 5.85 3.41 35.92
C PRO A 62 4.41 3.61 36.45
N TRP A 63 3.80 2.54 36.98
CA TRP A 63 2.41 2.45 37.52
C TRP A 63 1.29 2.99 36.63
N PRO A 64 0.27 2.19 36.25
CA PRO A 64 -0.18 0.95 36.89
C PRO A 64 0.42 -0.39 36.38
N HIS A 65 1.61 -0.41 35.75
CA HIS A 65 2.26 -1.65 35.29
C HIS A 65 1.36 -2.54 34.40
N ILE A 66 0.47 -1.92 33.62
CA ILE A 66 -0.41 -2.66 32.71
C ILE A 66 0.46 -3.20 31.58
N SER A 67 0.43 -4.50 31.42
CA SER A 67 1.01 -5.16 30.26
C SER A 67 0.01 -6.16 29.71
N ASP A 68 -0.10 -6.20 28.39
CA ASP A 68 -0.84 -7.25 27.71
C ASP A 68 -0.11 -7.64 26.42
N SER A 69 -0.43 -8.80 25.88
CA SER A 69 0.12 -9.29 24.63
C SER A 69 -0.83 -10.26 23.95
N GLY A 70 -0.73 -10.33 22.63
CA GLY A 70 -1.55 -11.23 21.85
C GLY A 70 -1.23 -11.18 20.37
N THR A 71 -2.13 -11.76 19.59
CA THR A 71 -2.08 -11.71 18.14
C THR A 71 -3.35 -11.06 17.59
N CYS A 72 -3.24 -10.57 16.37
CA CYS A 72 -4.33 -9.96 15.62
C CYS A 72 -4.27 -10.47 14.19
N ASP A 73 -5.37 -11.01 13.71
CA ASP A 73 -5.53 -11.45 12.32
C ASP A 73 -6.48 -10.51 11.60
N ILE A 74 -6.00 -9.99 10.47
CA ILE A 74 -6.73 -9.11 9.57
C ILE A 74 -6.91 -9.84 8.25
N SER A 75 -8.18 -10.02 7.86
CA SER A 75 -8.54 -10.64 6.59
C SER A 75 -9.32 -9.66 5.75
N VAL A 76 -8.87 -9.43 4.53
CA VAL A 76 -9.49 -8.52 3.58
C VAL A 76 -9.82 -9.29 2.31
N GLY A 77 -11.03 -9.13 1.79
CA GLY A 77 -11.50 -9.83 0.60
C GLY A 77 -12.39 -8.96 -0.27
N GLY A 78 -12.51 -9.32 -1.55
CA GLY A 78 -13.25 -8.53 -2.52
C GLY A 78 -12.60 -7.15 -2.74
N LEU A 79 -11.27 -7.08 -2.68
CA LEU A 79 -10.53 -5.87 -3.00
C LEU A 79 -10.62 -5.62 -4.51
N SER A 80 -11.01 -4.41 -4.89
CA SER A 80 -11.00 -3.96 -6.28
C SER A 80 -10.19 -2.67 -6.40
N LEU A 81 -9.05 -2.75 -7.06
CA LEU A 81 -8.17 -1.62 -7.33
C LEU A 81 -8.37 -1.17 -8.77
N GLY A 82 -8.71 0.10 -8.96
CA GLY A 82 -8.73 0.77 -10.25
C GLY A 82 -7.68 1.87 -10.28
N MET A 83 -6.83 1.86 -11.29
CA MET A 83 -5.84 2.90 -11.53
C MET A 83 -5.95 3.40 -12.97
N LEU A 84 -5.80 4.70 -13.15
CA LEU A 84 -5.65 5.34 -14.45
C LEU A 84 -4.29 6.03 -14.47
N PHE A 85 -3.49 5.71 -15.48
CA PHE A 85 -2.18 6.27 -15.71
C PHE A 85 -2.23 7.17 -16.93
N ASP A 86 -1.48 8.27 -16.87
CA ASP A 86 -1.20 9.15 -17.99
C ASP A 86 0.26 8.94 -18.39
N ILE A 87 0.50 8.76 -19.69
CA ILE A 87 1.83 8.64 -20.29
C ILE A 87 2.08 9.92 -21.08
N SER A 88 3.03 10.71 -20.60
CA SER A 88 3.48 11.91 -21.29
C SER A 88 4.82 11.65 -21.98
N THR A 89 4.92 12.02 -23.26
CA THR A 89 6.17 11.99 -24.02
C THR A 89 6.54 13.40 -24.47
N ASP A 90 7.68 13.90 -23.99
CA ASP A 90 8.34 15.10 -24.50
C ASP A 90 9.26 14.68 -25.66
N ILE A 91 8.75 14.81 -26.89
CA ILE A 91 9.47 14.44 -28.12
C ILE A 91 10.77 15.25 -28.27
N PRO A 92 10.77 16.60 -28.11
CA PRO A 92 12.01 17.38 -28.17
C PRO A 92 13.08 16.92 -27.17
N LYS A 93 12.68 16.56 -25.94
CA LYS A 93 13.62 16.10 -24.91
C LYS A 93 13.85 14.59 -24.90
N LYS A 94 13.18 13.84 -25.80
CA LYS A 94 13.16 12.37 -25.85
C LYS A 94 12.93 11.74 -24.47
N LYS A 95 11.99 12.30 -23.70
CA LYS A 95 11.70 11.86 -22.33
C LYS A 95 10.25 11.41 -22.23
N SER A 96 10.03 10.24 -21.66
CA SER A 96 8.68 9.75 -21.36
C SER A 96 8.52 9.52 -19.87
N SER A 97 7.38 9.89 -19.33
CA SER A 97 7.02 9.62 -17.93
C SER A 97 5.58 9.13 -17.85
N MET A 98 5.36 8.29 -16.85
CA MET A 98 4.08 7.77 -16.45
C MET A 98 3.74 8.34 -15.08
N HIS A 99 2.50 8.83 -14.94
CA HIS A 99 1.98 9.35 -13.69
C HIS A 99 0.62 8.74 -13.39
N VAL A 100 0.30 8.59 -12.10
CA VAL A 100 -1.03 8.11 -11.67
C VAL A 100 -2.02 9.27 -11.74
N LYS A 101 -2.94 9.24 -12.70
CA LYS A 101 -4.00 10.25 -12.86
C LYS A 101 -5.15 10.02 -11.89
N ASN A 102 -5.48 8.75 -11.63
CA ASN A 102 -6.50 8.38 -10.65
C ASN A 102 -6.16 7.03 -10.00
N CYS A 103 -6.48 6.90 -8.72
CA CYS A 103 -6.41 5.64 -7.99
C CYS A 103 -7.60 5.52 -7.05
N ASN A 104 -8.26 4.36 -7.09
CA ASN A 104 -9.35 4.04 -6.19
C ASN A 104 -9.27 2.58 -5.76
N LEU A 105 -9.43 2.33 -4.46
CA LEU A 105 -9.51 1.00 -3.89
C LEU A 105 -10.88 0.82 -3.23
N ASN A 106 -11.66 -0.12 -3.74
CA ASN A 106 -12.84 -0.59 -3.05
C ASN A 106 -12.50 -1.82 -2.20
N VAL A 107 -13.01 -1.84 -0.97
CA VAL A 107 -12.84 -2.94 -0.03
C VAL A 107 -14.19 -3.61 0.18
N GLY A 108 -14.33 -4.87 -0.22
CA GLY A 108 -15.58 -5.62 -0.05
C GLY A 108 -15.82 -6.04 1.40
N LYS A 109 -14.97 -6.92 1.91
CA LYS A 109 -15.02 -7.45 3.28
C LYS A 109 -13.70 -7.20 3.99
N LEU A 110 -13.77 -6.79 5.25
CA LEU A 110 -12.64 -6.65 6.14
C LEU A 110 -13.05 -7.22 7.50
N SER A 111 -12.23 -8.11 8.05
CA SER A 111 -12.44 -8.69 9.38
C SER A 111 -11.18 -8.55 10.20
N VAL A 112 -11.33 -8.16 11.46
CA VAL A 112 -10.26 -8.10 12.45
C VAL A 112 -10.61 -9.02 13.60
N LYS A 113 -9.66 -9.88 14.00
CA LYS A 113 -9.82 -10.78 15.15
C LYS A 113 -8.59 -10.73 16.03
N PHE A 114 -8.81 -10.46 17.31
CA PHE A 114 -7.78 -10.51 18.33
C PHE A 114 -7.79 -11.85 19.05
N HIS A 115 -6.61 -12.32 19.42
CA HIS A 115 -6.38 -13.54 20.18
C HIS A 115 -5.38 -13.29 21.31
N GLY A 116 -5.55 -13.98 22.44
CA GLY A 116 -4.73 -13.81 23.64
C GLY A 116 -5.13 -12.57 24.46
N GLY A 117 -4.53 -12.41 25.64
CA GLY A 117 -4.75 -11.25 26.49
C GLY A 117 -6.22 -10.93 26.78
N ALA A 118 -6.55 -9.63 26.79
CA ALA A 118 -7.91 -9.12 26.86
C ALA A 118 -8.65 -9.13 25.50
N SER A 119 -8.36 -10.10 24.61
CA SER A 119 -9.00 -10.20 23.28
C SER A 119 -10.53 -10.20 23.31
N TRP A 120 -11.17 -10.69 24.37
CA TRP A 120 -12.63 -10.58 24.56
C TRP A 120 -13.10 -9.12 24.48
N LEU A 121 -12.33 -8.18 25.05
CA LEU A 121 -12.61 -6.75 25.05
C LEU A 121 -12.27 -6.13 23.70
N TYR A 122 -11.11 -6.43 23.13
CA TYR A 122 -10.70 -5.88 21.83
C TYR A 122 -11.65 -6.31 20.70
N ASN A 123 -12.16 -7.55 20.76
CA ASN A 123 -13.13 -8.04 19.80
C ASN A 123 -14.50 -7.33 19.90
N LEU A 124 -14.86 -6.74 21.04
CA LEU A 124 -16.06 -5.87 21.14
C LEU A 124 -15.93 -4.61 20.26
N PHE A 125 -14.72 -4.09 20.08
CA PHE A 125 -14.43 -2.89 19.27
C PHE A 125 -13.92 -3.21 17.87
N SER A 126 -13.82 -4.49 17.50
CA SER A 126 -13.30 -4.93 16.20
C SER A 126 -14.01 -4.26 15.02
N LYS A 127 -15.32 -4.00 15.12
CA LYS A 127 -16.10 -3.31 14.08
C LYS A 127 -15.68 -1.87 13.84
N GLU A 128 -15.30 -1.12 14.87
CA GLU A 128 -14.82 0.25 14.69
C GLU A 128 -13.42 0.23 14.05
N ILE A 129 -12.56 -0.69 14.49
CA ILE A 129 -11.22 -0.89 13.90
C ILE A 129 -11.36 -1.30 12.42
N GLU A 130 -12.30 -2.19 12.09
CA GLU A 130 -12.60 -2.58 10.72
C GLU A 130 -12.99 -1.37 9.85
N ARG A 131 -13.77 -0.43 10.40
CA ARG A 131 -14.21 0.78 9.72
C ARG A 131 -13.04 1.73 9.44
N GLU A 132 -12.21 1.99 10.44
CA GLU A 132 -11.01 2.83 10.32
C GLU A 132 -9.98 2.24 9.35
N LEU A 133 -9.74 0.93 9.42
CA LEU A 133 -8.89 0.23 8.46
C LEU A 133 -9.46 0.34 7.04
N ARG A 134 -10.77 0.16 6.87
CA ARG A 134 -11.41 0.30 5.57
C ARG A 134 -11.26 1.71 4.99
N SER A 135 -11.41 2.74 5.82
CA SER A 135 -11.27 4.14 5.41
C SER A 135 -9.83 4.49 5.03
N SER A 136 -8.85 3.94 5.74
CA SER A 136 -7.44 4.29 5.54
C SER A 136 -6.70 3.42 4.52
N LEU A 137 -7.19 2.21 4.25
CA LEU A 137 -6.51 1.25 3.37
C LEU A 137 -6.40 1.77 1.93
N GLY A 138 -7.44 2.45 1.44
CA GLY A 138 -7.45 3.00 0.09
C GLY A 138 -6.32 4.00 -0.14
N ASP A 139 -6.24 5.02 0.71
CA ASP A 139 -5.20 6.05 0.62
C ASP A 139 -3.79 5.47 0.72
N LYS A 140 -3.59 4.54 1.67
CA LYS A 140 -2.28 3.90 1.85
C LYS A 140 -1.86 3.08 0.62
N VAL A 141 -2.77 2.27 0.08
CA VAL A 141 -2.49 1.46 -1.11
C VAL A 141 -2.22 2.35 -2.32
N CYS A 142 -3.06 3.37 -2.55
CA CYS A 142 -2.89 4.28 -3.66
C CYS A 142 -1.58 5.05 -3.59
N LYS A 143 -1.23 5.58 -2.41
CA LYS A 143 0.05 6.25 -2.20
C LYS A 143 1.24 5.33 -2.42
N SER A 144 1.19 4.09 -1.93
CA SER A 144 2.26 3.11 -2.19
C SER A 144 2.36 2.73 -3.66
N ALA A 145 1.23 2.60 -4.36
CA ALA A 145 1.21 2.31 -5.80
C ALA A 145 1.83 3.46 -6.60
N GLU A 146 1.46 4.70 -6.30
CA GLU A 146 2.03 5.91 -6.92
C GLU A 146 3.55 5.96 -6.77
N GLN A 147 4.06 5.79 -5.54
CA GLN A 147 5.51 5.76 -5.27
C GLN A 147 6.24 4.63 -6.03
N LEU A 148 5.61 3.47 -6.18
CA LEU A 148 6.18 2.36 -6.94
C LEU A 148 6.25 2.67 -8.44
N ILE A 149 5.22 3.31 -8.99
CA ILE A 149 5.17 3.71 -10.39
C ILE A 149 6.22 4.79 -10.66
N ASP A 150 6.29 5.81 -9.80
CA ASP A 150 7.26 6.88 -9.91
C ASP A 150 8.71 6.37 -9.87
N SER A 151 8.98 5.37 -9.02
CA SER A 151 10.33 4.84 -8.85
C SER A 151 10.73 3.77 -9.87
N LYS A 152 9.80 2.93 -10.30
CA LYS A 152 10.10 1.77 -11.18
C LYS A 152 9.70 1.99 -12.63
N ALA A 153 8.47 2.44 -12.87
CA ALA A 153 7.96 2.58 -14.24
C ALA A 153 8.71 3.70 -14.97
N ASN A 154 8.86 4.86 -14.34
CA ASN A 154 9.61 5.98 -14.93
C ASN A 154 11.08 5.62 -15.18
N LYS A 155 11.71 4.88 -14.24
CA LYS A 155 13.08 4.39 -14.44
C LYS A 155 13.19 3.42 -15.64
N ALA A 156 12.18 2.58 -15.86
CA ALA A 156 12.16 1.68 -17.02
C ALA A 156 11.97 2.46 -18.33
N LEU A 157 11.10 3.47 -18.36
CA LEU A 157 10.92 4.36 -19.50
C LEU A 157 12.22 5.10 -19.86
N ASP A 158 12.93 5.62 -18.85
CA ASP A 158 14.23 6.27 -19.04
C ASP A 158 15.29 5.31 -19.62
N ALA A 159 15.31 4.05 -19.14
CA ALA A 159 16.24 3.04 -19.64
C ALA A 159 15.98 2.68 -21.12
N LEU A 160 14.71 2.52 -21.51
CA LEU A 160 14.32 2.28 -22.90
C LEU A 160 14.71 3.44 -23.81
N ALA A 161 14.47 4.68 -23.38
CA ALA A 161 14.89 5.87 -24.13
C ALA A 161 16.42 5.93 -24.30
N GLY A 162 17.19 5.53 -23.29
CA GLY A 162 18.65 5.42 -23.37
C GLY A 162 19.12 4.39 -24.38
N MET A 163 18.47 3.22 -24.46
CA MET A 163 18.80 2.19 -25.44
C MET A 163 18.57 2.67 -26.88
N ILE A 164 17.44 3.34 -27.15
CA ILE A 164 17.13 3.89 -28.48
C ILE A 164 18.21 4.91 -28.92
N LYS A 165 18.64 5.80 -28.02
CA LYS A 165 19.74 6.75 -28.31
C LYS A 165 21.05 6.05 -28.67
N GLY A 166 21.34 4.91 -28.06
CA GLY A 166 22.53 4.10 -28.38
C GLY A 166 22.51 3.52 -29.80
N PHE A 167 21.33 3.25 -30.35
CA PHE A 167 21.19 2.81 -31.74
C PHE A 167 21.29 3.95 -32.76
N GLU A 168 20.82 5.15 -32.42
CA GLU A 168 20.86 6.32 -33.31
C GLU A 168 22.24 7.00 -33.39
N GLY A 169 23.09 6.85 -32.37
CA GLY A 169 24.44 7.44 -32.33
C GLY A 169 25.56 6.61 -32.99
N GLY A 170 25.21 5.51 -33.66
CA GLY A 170 26.14 4.53 -34.23
C GLY A 170 26.37 4.63 -35.75
N THR A 171 26.02 5.74 -36.38
CA THR A 171 26.27 6.03 -37.81
C THR A 171 27.11 7.27 -37.99
#